data_AF-B4LXZ6-F1
#
_entry.id   AF-B4LXZ6-F1
#
_cell.length_a   1.000
_cell.length_b   1.000
_cell.length_c   1.000
_cell.angle_alpha   90.00
_cell.angle_beta   90.00
_cell.angle_gamma   90.00
#
_symmetry.space_group_name_H-M   'P 1'
#
loop_
_entity.id
_entity.type
_entity.pdbx_description
1 polymer ?
#
loop_
_entity_poly.entity_id
_entity_poly.type
_entity_poly.pdbx_seq_one_letter_code
_entity_poly.pdbx_strand_id
1 'polypeptide(L)'
;MMQQSKRILKPVLNGLWNLPARGATSTTAAAPAKIEKTVNTVTILGRVGADPQLRGSQEHPVVTFSVATHTNYKYENGDWAQRTDWHRVVVFKPNLRDTVLEYLKKGQRTMVQGKITYGEITDQQGNQKTSTSIIADDVLFFRDSN
;
A
#
# COMPACT_ATOMS: atom_id res chain seq x y z
N MET A 1 12.97 80.83 -1.64
CA MET A 1 13.81 80.94 -0.43
C MET A 1 13.27 79.94 0.60
N MET A 2 14.16 79.14 1.19
CA MET A 2 13.90 77.95 2.02
C MET A 2 13.28 78.25 3.39
N GLN A 3 12.49 77.30 3.94
CA GLN A 3 12.64 76.61 5.25
C GLN A 3 11.28 76.01 5.69
N GLN A 4 11.10 74.69 5.77
CA GLN A 4 11.48 73.74 6.85
C GLN A 4 10.62 73.83 8.13
N SER A 5 9.76 72.82 8.29
CA SER A 5 9.51 71.98 9.49
C SER A 5 9.10 72.61 10.82
N LYS A 6 7.96 72.14 11.38
CA LYS A 6 7.93 71.28 12.59
C LYS A 6 6.52 70.71 12.86
N ARG A 7 6.45 69.38 13.01
CA ARG A 7 5.35 68.63 13.64
C ARG A 7 5.27 69.01 15.13
N ILE A 8 4.10 68.84 15.77
CA ILE A 8 3.93 68.17 17.09
C ILE A 8 2.44 68.09 17.51
N LEU A 9 2.05 66.88 17.90
CA LEU A 9 1.01 66.39 18.84
C LEU A 9 -0.50 66.47 18.53
N LYS A 10 -1.11 65.28 18.48
CA LYS A 10 -2.54 64.98 18.69
C LYS A 10 -2.90 65.16 20.18
N PRO A 11 -4.19 65.40 20.51
CA PRO A 11 -4.93 64.30 21.16
C PRO A 11 -6.45 64.21 20.90
N VAL A 12 -6.93 62.95 21.01
CA VAL A 12 -8.17 62.46 21.66
C VAL A 12 -9.55 62.65 20.97
N LEU A 13 -10.07 61.47 20.57
CA LEU A 13 -11.42 60.90 20.59
C LEU A 13 -12.66 61.82 20.65
N ASN A 14 -13.61 61.61 19.72
CA ASN A 14 -14.84 60.86 20.03
C ASN A 14 -15.75 60.63 18.80
N GLY A 15 -16.29 59.41 18.71
CA GLY A 15 -17.67 59.14 18.29
C GLY A 15 -17.99 59.20 16.79
N LEU A 16 -18.10 58.03 16.17
CA LEU A 16 -19.31 57.58 15.48
C LEU A 16 -19.08 56.15 14.99
N TRP A 17 -19.86 55.23 15.57
CA TRP A 17 -19.86 53.81 15.28
C TRP A 17 -20.42 53.57 13.87
N ASN A 18 -19.59 53.10 12.95
CA ASN A 18 -20.07 52.49 11.72
C ASN A 18 -19.41 51.11 11.58
N LEU A 19 -20.06 50.10 12.14
CA LEU A 19 -19.73 48.70 11.94
C LEU A 19 -20.34 48.26 10.60
N PRO A 20 -19.57 47.93 9.56
CA PRO A 20 -20.14 47.18 8.45
C PRO A 20 -20.57 45.81 9.00
N ALA A 21 -21.81 45.43 8.69
CA ALA A 21 -22.39 44.15 9.04
C ALA A 21 -21.40 43.02 8.71
N ARG A 22 -21.11 42.19 9.72
CA ARG A 22 -20.34 40.95 9.54
C ARG A 22 -20.98 40.17 8.40
N GLY A 23 -20.30 40.09 7.27
CA GLY A 23 -20.58 39.08 6.27
C GLY A 23 -20.44 37.74 6.97
N ALA A 24 -21.57 37.06 7.21
CA ALA A 24 -21.57 35.68 7.57
C ALA A 24 -21.08 34.91 6.34
N THR A 25 -19.77 34.68 6.24
CA THR A 25 -19.28 33.52 5.50
C THR A 25 -19.81 32.31 6.24
N SER A 26 -20.94 31.78 5.76
CA SER A 26 -21.35 30.42 6.08
C SER A 26 -20.31 29.49 5.47
N THR A 27 -19.21 29.29 6.18
CA THR A 27 -18.43 28.06 6.03
C THR A 27 -19.37 26.96 6.51
N THR A 28 -20.18 26.43 5.60
CA THR A 28 -20.82 25.13 5.78
C THR A 28 -19.67 24.15 5.94
N ALA A 29 -19.31 23.86 7.19
CA ALA A 29 -18.35 22.82 7.51
C ALA A 29 -18.93 21.53 6.90
N ALA A 30 -18.27 21.01 5.87
CA ALA A 30 -18.63 19.75 5.27
C ALA A 30 -18.71 18.71 6.39
N ALA A 31 -19.87 18.06 6.54
CA ALA A 31 -20.02 16.97 7.50
C ALA A 31 -18.91 15.94 7.25
N PRO A 32 -18.28 15.37 8.29
CA PRO A 32 -17.22 14.40 8.10
C PRO A 32 -17.78 13.26 7.24
N ALA A 33 -17.14 13.02 6.09
CA ALA A 33 -17.56 11.96 5.18
C ALA A 33 -17.66 10.66 5.99
N LYS A 34 -18.81 9.98 5.92
CA LYS A 34 -19.00 8.70 6.60
C LYS A 34 -18.02 7.70 5.97
N ILE A 35 -16.91 7.44 6.66
CA ILE A 35 -15.89 6.49 6.21
C ILE A 35 -16.44 5.08 6.43
N GLU A 36 -16.71 4.37 5.34
CA GLU A 36 -17.03 2.96 5.38
C GLU A 36 -15.77 2.13 5.64
N LYS A 37 -15.88 1.10 6.48
CA LYS A 37 -14.78 0.17 6.74
C LYS A 37 -14.88 -1.01 5.77
N THR A 38 -13.79 -1.30 5.06
CA THR A 38 -13.67 -2.46 4.17
C THR A 38 -12.62 -3.44 4.70
N VAL A 39 -12.67 -4.69 4.24
CA VAL A 39 -11.71 -5.74 4.60
C VAL A 39 -11.18 -6.38 3.32
N ASN A 40 -9.86 -6.41 3.19
CA ASN A 40 -9.15 -7.18 2.18
C ASN A 40 -8.07 -7.97 2.91
N THR A 41 -8.26 -9.28 3.00
CA THR A 41 -7.34 -10.20 3.65
C THR A 41 -7.16 -11.44 2.79
N VAL A 42 -5.92 -11.89 2.67
CA VAL A 42 -5.52 -13.10 1.99
C VAL A 42 -4.61 -13.87 2.93
N THR A 43 -4.88 -15.16 3.09
CA THR A 43 -3.98 -16.10 3.75
C THR A 43 -3.77 -17.28 2.81
N ILE A 44 -2.52 -17.55 2.46
CA ILE A 44 -2.14 -18.70 1.64
C ILE A 44 -1.08 -19.53 2.34
N LEU A 45 -1.14 -20.85 2.17
CA LEU A 45 -0.13 -21.80 2.64
C LEU A 45 0.30 -22.63 1.43
N GLY A 46 1.59 -22.57 1.10
CA GLY A 46 2.09 -23.22 -0.10
C GLY A 46 3.58 -23.43 -0.07
N ARG A 47 4.16 -23.70 -1.25
CA ARG A 47 5.60 -23.85 -1.42
C ARG A 47 6.17 -22.76 -2.31
N VAL A 48 7.36 -22.30 -1.97
CA VAL A 48 8.07 -21.27 -2.73
C VAL A 48 8.56 -21.83 -4.06
N GLY A 49 8.23 -21.15 -5.16
CA GLY A 49 8.61 -21.60 -6.52
C GLY A 49 10.06 -21.32 -6.89
N ALA A 50 10.56 -20.17 -6.45
CA ALA A 50 11.91 -19.67 -6.73
C ALA A 50 12.40 -18.84 -5.54
N ASP A 51 13.73 -18.75 -5.38
CA ASP A 51 14.33 -17.96 -4.32
C ASP A 51 13.85 -16.49 -4.37
N PRO A 52 13.57 -15.86 -3.23
CA PRO A 52 13.13 -14.47 -3.20
C PRO A 52 14.16 -13.55 -3.86
N GLN A 53 13.66 -12.61 -4.66
CA GLN A 53 14.49 -11.67 -5.41
C GLN A 53 14.24 -10.25 -4.92
N LEU A 54 15.33 -9.54 -4.62
CA LEU A 54 15.28 -8.10 -4.41
C LEU A 54 15.08 -7.40 -5.76
N ARG A 55 14.10 -6.51 -5.81
CA ARG A 55 13.69 -5.71 -6.97
C ARG A 55 13.43 -4.27 -6.50
N GLY A 56 13.07 -3.39 -7.44
CA GLY A 56 12.77 -1.98 -7.15
C GLY A 56 14.00 -1.08 -7.23
N SER A 57 13.83 0.18 -6.85
CA SER A 57 14.91 1.18 -6.79
C SER A 57 15.59 1.16 -5.42
N GLN A 58 16.70 1.89 -5.27
CA GLN A 58 17.36 2.04 -3.96
C GLN A 58 16.46 2.74 -2.93
N GLU A 59 15.59 3.65 -3.38
CA GLU A 59 14.62 4.36 -2.52
C GLU A 59 13.41 3.48 -2.15
N HIS A 60 13.00 2.60 -3.07
CA HIS A 60 11.83 1.74 -2.91
C HIS A 60 12.16 0.27 -3.23
N PRO A 61 13.00 -0.37 -2.39
CA PRO A 61 13.31 -1.78 -2.57
C PRO A 61 12.09 -2.65 -2.25
N VAL A 62 11.91 -3.74 -2.99
CA VAL A 62 10.83 -4.71 -2.77
C VAL A 62 11.38 -6.12 -2.92
N VAL A 63 10.88 -7.06 -2.13
CA VAL A 63 11.22 -8.48 -2.30
C VAL A 63 10.04 -9.19 -2.95
N THR A 64 10.32 -9.97 -3.99
CA THR A 64 9.29 -10.69 -4.73
C THR A 64 9.61 -12.18 -4.81
N PHE A 65 8.59 -13.01 -4.66
CA PHE A 65 8.69 -14.46 -4.83
C PHE A 65 7.33 -15.04 -5.27
N SER A 66 7.30 -16.31 -5.64
CA SER A 66 6.07 -17.02 -5.99
C SER A 66 5.76 -18.14 -5.00
N VAL A 67 4.47 -18.34 -4.72
CA VAL A 67 3.96 -19.42 -3.88
C VAL A 67 3.00 -20.29 -4.69
N ALA A 68 3.27 -21.57 -4.76
CA ALA A 68 2.39 -22.57 -5.35
C ALA A 68 1.40 -23.10 -4.30
N THR A 69 0.11 -23.09 -4.64
CA THR A 69 -0.93 -23.85 -3.94
C THR A 69 -1.50 -24.88 -4.90
N HIS A 70 -1.88 -26.06 -4.40
CA HIS A 70 -2.45 -27.10 -5.23
C HIS A 70 -3.80 -27.58 -4.70
N THR A 71 -4.68 -27.94 -5.62
CA THR A 71 -5.99 -28.53 -5.35
C THR A 71 -6.07 -29.86 -6.08
N ASN A 72 -6.36 -30.93 -5.34
CA ASN A 72 -6.59 -32.25 -5.91
C ASN A 72 -8.08 -32.43 -6.17
N TYR A 73 -8.42 -32.91 -7.36
CA TYR A 73 -9.80 -33.16 -7.76
C TYR A 73 -9.90 -34.51 -8.44
N LYS A 74 -11.06 -35.15 -8.27
CA LYS A 74 -11.36 -36.47 -8.83
C LYS A 74 -12.31 -36.30 -10.01
N TYR A 75 -11.96 -36.87 -11.15
CA TYR A 75 -12.81 -36.90 -12.34
C TYR A 75 -13.86 -38.00 -12.24
N GLU A 76 -14.92 -37.89 -13.05
CA GLU A 76 -16.03 -38.85 -13.09
C GLU A 76 -15.60 -40.27 -13.48
N ASN A 77 -14.53 -40.38 -14.28
CA ASN A 77 -13.92 -41.66 -14.68
C ASN A 77 -13.10 -42.33 -13.55
N GLY A 78 -12.96 -41.68 -12.39
CA GLY A 78 -12.22 -42.19 -11.24
C GLY A 78 -10.78 -41.67 -11.10
N ASP A 79 -10.24 -40.97 -12.10
CA ASP A 79 -8.87 -40.47 -12.09
C ASP A 79 -8.71 -39.25 -11.19
N TRP A 80 -7.51 -39.08 -10.63
CA TRP A 80 -7.14 -37.90 -9.86
C TRP A 80 -6.30 -36.94 -10.71
N ALA A 81 -6.59 -35.65 -10.61
CA ALA A 81 -5.72 -34.61 -11.14
C ALA A 81 -5.42 -33.54 -10.10
N GLN A 82 -4.27 -32.90 -10.29
CA GLN A 82 -3.76 -31.85 -9.44
C GLN A 82 -3.66 -30.56 -10.25
N ARG A 83 -4.37 -29.53 -9.81
CA ARG A 83 -4.24 -28.18 -10.34
C ARG A 83 -3.33 -27.38 -9.43
N THR A 84 -2.40 -26.63 -10.00
CA THR A 84 -1.49 -25.75 -9.26
C THR A 84 -1.71 -24.30 -9.66
N ASP A 85 -1.99 -23.45 -8.69
CA ASP A 85 -2.13 -22.00 -8.88
C ASP A 85 -0.91 -21.29 -8.29
N TRP A 86 -0.36 -20.35 -9.06
CA TRP A 86 0.85 -19.62 -8.74
C TRP A 86 0.53 -18.20 -8.29
N HIS A 87 0.93 -17.87 -7.06
CA HIS A 87 0.65 -16.59 -6.42
C HIS A 87 1.91 -15.74 -6.40
N ARG A 88 1.85 -14.54 -6.97
CA ARG A 88 2.93 -13.56 -6.87
C ARG A 88 2.83 -12.85 -5.52
N VAL A 89 3.88 -12.92 -4.72
CA VAL A 89 3.97 -12.25 -3.41
C VAL A 89 4.99 -11.11 -3.49
N VAL A 90 4.63 -9.97 -2.93
CA VAL A 90 5.46 -8.76 -2.86
C VAL A 90 5.55 -8.29 -1.41
N VAL A 91 6.76 -8.08 -0.94
CA VAL A 91 7.07 -7.65 0.43
C VAL A 91 7.64 -6.24 0.40
N PHE A 92 6.96 -5.31 1.07
CA PHE A 92 7.39 -3.90 1.18
C PHE A 92 7.96 -3.57 2.56
N LYS A 93 7.54 -4.26 3.63
CA LYS A 93 7.99 -3.96 5.00
C LYS A 93 9.50 -4.24 5.14
N PRO A 94 10.33 -3.26 5.53
CA PRO A 94 11.79 -3.41 5.53
C PRO A 94 12.30 -4.66 6.26
N ASN A 95 11.93 -4.83 7.53
CA ASN A 95 12.38 -5.97 8.33
C ASN A 95 11.94 -7.32 7.74
N LEU A 96 10.71 -7.37 7.19
CA LEU A 96 10.17 -8.59 6.57
C LEU A 96 10.90 -8.92 5.26
N ARG A 97 11.32 -7.91 4.49
CA ARG A 97 12.13 -8.11 3.27
C ARG A 97 13.45 -8.80 3.61
N ASP A 98 14.15 -8.28 4.63
CA ASP A 98 15.47 -8.79 5.03
C ASP A 98 15.36 -10.23 5.53
N THR A 99 14.36 -10.51 6.39
CA THR A 99 14.08 -11.87 6.88
C THR A 99 13.72 -12.81 5.72
N VAL A 100 12.86 -12.39 4.79
CA VAL A 100 12.47 -13.24 3.65
C VAL A 100 13.68 -13.54 2.75
N LEU A 101 14.53 -12.56 2.44
CA LEU A 101 15.73 -12.78 1.62
C LEU A 101 16.73 -13.74 2.29
N GLU A 102 16.94 -13.57 3.58
CA GLU A 102 17.90 -14.36 4.35
C GLU A 102 17.43 -15.82 4.48
N TYR A 103 16.21 -16.03 4.99
CA TYR A 103 15.75 -17.34 5.44
C TYR A 103 14.90 -18.11 4.42
N LEU A 104 14.16 -17.43 3.54
CA LEU A 104 13.27 -18.10 2.60
C LEU A 104 14.03 -18.59 1.36
N LYS A 105 13.83 -19.85 1.00
CA LYS A 105 14.44 -20.51 -0.16
C LYS A 105 13.40 -21.25 -1.00
N LYS A 106 13.73 -21.49 -2.26
CA LYS A 106 12.96 -22.32 -3.17
C LYS A 106 12.58 -23.66 -2.52
N GLY A 107 11.33 -24.06 -2.71
CA GLY A 107 10.78 -25.33 -2.22
C GLY A 107 10.29 -25.30 -0.78
N GLN A 108 10.71 -24.34 0.05
CA GLN A 108 10.27 -24.25 1.43
C GLN A 108 8.77 -24.02 1.53
N ARG A 109 8.17 -24.62 2.56
CA ARG A 109 6.78 -24.37 2.91
C ARG A 109 6.68 -23.04 3.63
N THR A 110 5.70 -22.22 3.25
CA THR A 110 5.49 -20.90 3.85
C THR A 110 4.00 -20.56 3.89
N MET A 111 3.60 -19.84 4.93
CA MET A 111 2.30 -19.19 5.01
C MET A 111 2.50 -17.69 4.80
N VAL A 112 1.72 -17.10 3.92
CA VAL A 112 1.73 -15.66 3.66
C VAL A 112 0.37 -15.10 4.05
N GLN A 113 0.39 -14.06 4.88
CA GLN A 113 -0.79 -13.25 5.17
C GLN A 113 -0.60 -11.86 4.58
N GLY A 114 -1.67 -11.28 4.05
CA GLY A 114 -1.60 -9.98 3.40
C GLY A 114 -2.89 -9.58 2.73
N LYS A 115 -2.77 -8.85 1.63
CA LYS A 115 -3.90 -8.33 0.84
C LYS A 115 -3.65 -8.50 -0.64
N ILE A 116 -4.71 -8.73 -1.41
CA ILE A 116 -4.63 -8.78 -2.86
C ILE A 116 -4.61 -7.36 -3.44
N THR A 117 -3.77 -7.13 -4.44
CA THR A 117 -3.76 -5.91 -5.24
C THR A 117 -3.73 -6.28 -6.71
N TYR A 118 -4.42 -5.46 -7.50
CA TYR A 118 -4.34 -5.49 -8.95
C TYR A 118 -3.49 -4.30 -9.39
N GLY A 119 -2.68 -4.49 -10.41
CA GLY A 119 -1.89 -3.45 -11.04
C GLY A 119 -1.78 -3.70 -12.52
N GLU A 120 -1.01 -2.86 -13.20
CA GLU A 120 -0.77 -2.97 -14.64
C GLU A 120 0.73 -3.10 -14.88
N ILE A 121 1.09 -4.03 -15.75
CA ILE A 121 2.46 -4.22 -16.22
C ILE A 121 2.45 -4.04 -17.73
N THR A 122 3.26 -3.11 -18.22
CA THR A 122 3.49 -2.95 -19.66
C THR A 122 4.52 -3.98 -20.11
N ASP A 123 4.19 -4.76 -21.13
CA ASP A 123 5.13 -5.69 -21.74
C ASP A 123 6.10 -4.98 -22.70
N GLN A 124 7.08 -5.73 -23.21
CA GLN A 124 8.10 -5.19 -24.13
C GLN A 124 7.50 -4.70 -25.47
N GLN A 125 6.27 -5.07 -25.78
CA GLN A 125 5.55 -4.70 -27.00
C GLN A 125 4.62 -3.51 -26.76
N GLY A 126 4.59 -2.96 -25.55
CA GLY A 126 3.77 -1.81 -25.17
C GLY A 126 2.35 -2.17 -24.73
N ASN A 127 1.98 -3.45 -24.65
CA ASN A 127 0.64 -3.85 -24.21
C ASN A 127 0.56 -3.83 -22.69
N GLN A 128 -0.52 -3.24 -22.15
CA GLN A 128 -0.82 -3.29 -20.72
C GLN A 128 -1.46 -4.63 -20.36
N LYS A 129 -0.91 -5.29 -19.34
CA LYS A 129 -1.46 -6.52 -18.77
C LYS A 129 -1.81 -6.32 -17.32
N THR A 130 -3.02 -6.72 -16.94
CA THR A 130 -3.44 -6.77 -15.54
C THR A 130 -2.55 -7.77 -14.80
N SER A 131 -1.93 -7.31 -13.72
CA SER A 131 -1.16 -8.12 -12.81
C SER A 131 -1.88 -8.23 -11.48
N THR A 132 -1.88 -9.43 -10.91
CA THR A 132 -2.42 -9.68 -9.58
C THR A 132 -1.26 -10.04 -8.66
N SER A 133 -1.18 -9.38 -7.50
CA SER A 133 -0.12 -9.61 -6.51
C SER A 133 -0.70 -9.63 -5.10
N ILE A 134 -0.07 -10.39 -4.21
CA ILE A 134 -0.35 -10.36 -2.78
C ILE A 134 0.71 -9.50 -2.12
N ILE A 135 0.29 -8.40 -1.50
CA ILE A 135 1.17 -7.59 -0.64
C ILE A 135 1.21 -8.27 0.72
N ALA A 136 2.38 -8.80 1.09
CA ALA A 136 2.56 -9.52 2.33
C ALA A 136 2.63 -8.56 3.53
N ASP A 137 1.81 -8.84 4.53
CA ASP A 137 1.86 -8.23 5.85
C ASP A 137 2.67 -9.06 6.83
N ASP A 138 2.63 -10.39 6.70
CA ASP A 138 3.38 -11.35 7.50
C ASP A 138 3.73 -12.60 6.68
N VAL A 139 4.85 -13.25 7.02
CA VAL A 139 5.33 -14.49 6.40
C VAL A 139 5.82 -15.43 7.48
N LEU A 140 5.18 -16.60 7.58
CA LEU A 140 5.61 -17.67 8.48
C LEU A 140 6.47 -18.67 7.72
N PHE A 141 7.66 -18.93 8.25
CA PHE A 141 8.60 -19.92 7.75
C PHE A 141 8.37 -21.25 8.47
N PHE A 142 8.19 -22.31 7.71
CA PHE A 142 8.15 -23.65 8.28
C PHE A 142 9.57 -24.21 8.22
N ARG A 143 10.13 -24.51 9.39
CA ARG A 143 11.38 -25.26 9.47
C ARG A 143 11.06 -26.72 9.20
N ASP A 144 11.70 -27.30 8.19
CA ASP A 144 11.63 -28.74 8.00
C ASP A 144 12.36 -29.40 9.19
N SER A 145 11.64 -30.22 9.96
CA SER A 145 12.22 -30.99 11.06
C SER A 145 12.96 -32.19 10.47
N ASN A 146 14.27 -32.08 10.37
CA ASN A 146 15.18 -33.22 10.21
C ASN A 146 16.09 -33.28 11.43
#